data_AF-A0A0D3A1L2-F1
#
_entry.id   AF-A0A0D3A1L2-F1
#
_cell.length_a   1.000
_cell.length_b   1.000
_cell.length_c   1.000
_cell.angle_alpha   90.00
_cell.angle_beta   90.00
_cell.angle_gamma   90.00
#
_symmetry.space_group_name_H-M   'P 1'
#
loop_
_entity.id
_entity.type
_entity.pdbx_description
1 polymer ?
#
loop_
_entity_poly.entity_id
_entity_poly.type
_entity_poly.pdbx_seq_one_letter_code
_entity_poly.pdbx_strand_id
1 'polypeptide(L)'
;MSLKLNTPTFPNLASSLFPNSNPRGPSQIRFSNRWGNANADLLSLSLLDQRCRRDQIRCCGMAGGGGGGGGGGDHHHVGVWWDLNTCPVPAGVDPRCVRPCIESALEKLFGRRSAVSIYIYAIGNLEFISTDLLQNISSSGIIVTHAPCGMHDLHDFLIDWSADELKNPHPPGYVMIISSDYRLLYPKRFRLFGFTTFVAYPKGVRLLAHLTQLKFIGREFDEVFAKEFVWETLLSDNLDETLLLSDNNTCDEKPLCICNICCYDYEVCDEFITHLKCEEHRNQWSEIVHDRKLKYFCQVCNYPAYSHYNLFLHNQSEAHNRKLVEKQAQEEEDCQSRKTNPELDLFYERNKEQSL
;
A
#
# COMPACT_ATOMS: atom_id res chain seq x y z
N MET A 1 9.88 41.14 10.24
CA MET A 1 10.51 41.40 8.92
C MET A 1 10.63 40.07 8.19
N SER A 2 10.06 40.00 7.01
CA SER A 2 9.80 38.78 6.23
C SER A 2 11.07 38.05 5.79
N LEU A 3 11.13 36.74 6.04
CA LEU A 3 12.13 35.86 5.44
C LEU A 3 11.60 35.35 4.09
N LYS A 4 12.20 35.85 3.02
CA LYS A 4 11.97 35.43 1.63
C LYS A 4 12.49 34.01 1.43
N LEU A 5 11.62 33.10 1.02
CA LEU A 5 12.00 31.79 0.50
C LEU A 5 12.60 31.99 -0.90
N ASN A 6 13.88 31.65 -1.04
CA ASN A 6 14.57 31.61 -2.34
C ASN A 6 14.11 30.36 -3.11
N THR A 7 13.40 30.58 -4.21
CA THR A 7 13.13 29.57 -5.24
C THR A 7 14.34 29.43 -6.16
N PRO A 8 14.86 28.21 -6.44
CA PRO A 8 15.80 28.01 -7.52
C PRO A 8 15.08 27.95 -8.86
N THR A 9 15.32 28.96 -9.69
CA THR A 9 15.03 28.98 -11.14
C THR A 9 15.91 27.96 -11.87
N PHE A 10 15.30 27.00 -12.56
CA PHE A 10 15.97 26.16 -13.55
C PHE A 10 15.76 26.73 -14.97
N PRO A 11 16.75 26.66 -15.86
CA PRO A 11 16.70 27.31 -17.18
C PRO A 11 15.71 26.63 -18.13
N ASN A 12 14.98 27.48 -18.86
CA ASN A 12 14.19 27.12 -20.04
C ASN A 12 15.08 26.42 -21.09
N LEU A 13 14.83 25.15 -21.35
CA LEU A 13 15.27 24.50 -22.58
C LEU A 13 14.03 24.12 -23.40
N ALA A 14 14.06 24.61 -24.64
CA ALA A 14 12.96 24.64 -25.56
C ALA A 14 12.48 23.24 -25.99
N SER A 15 11.20 23.28 -26.31
CA SER A 15 10.34 22.31 -26.96
C SER A 15 10.94 21.59 -28.17
N SER A 16 10.29 20.46 -28.47
CA SER A 16 10.34 19.67 -29.71
C SER A 16 11.31 18.49 -29.70
N LEU A 17 10.71 17.30 -29.69
CA LEU A 17 11.00 16.17 -30.57
C LEU A 17 10.15 14.99 -30.07
N PHE A 18 8.88 14.91 -30.51
CA PHE A 18 8.19 13.68 -30.94
C PHE A 18 6.80 14.05 -31.51
N PRO A 19 6.33 13.34 -32.55
CA PRO A 19 5.18 13.75 -33.36
C PRO A 19 3.83 13.41 -32.71
N ASN A 20 2.87 14.30 -32.97
CA ASN A 20 1.41 14.18 -32.81
C ASN A 20 0.87 12.81 -32.35
N SER A 21 0.34 12.77 -31.12
CA SER A 21 -0.64 11.79 -30.69
C SER A 21 -1.97 12.05 -31.40
N ASN A 22 -2.31 11.21 -32.37
CA ASN A 22 -3.65 11.16 -32.95
C ASN A 22 -4.62 10.60 -31.88
N PRO A 23 -5.80 11.21 -31.62
CA PRO A 23 -6.73 10.71 -30.61
C PRO A 23 -7.44 9.47 -31.16
N ARG A 24 -7.15 8.28 -30.62
CA ARG A 24 -8.00 7.12 -30.83
C ARG A 24 -9.17 7.20 -29.85
N GLY A 25 -10.40 7.21 -30.38
CA GLY A 25 -11.64 7.11 -29.62
C GLY A 25 -11.74 5.80 -28.82
N PRO A 26 -12.84 5.61 -28.05
CA PRO A 26 -12.92 4.57 -27.03
C PRO A 26 -12.75 3.18 -27.62
N SER A 27 -11.60 2.57 -27.37
CA SER A 27 -11.34 1.18 -27.73
C SER A 27 -12.20 0.27 -26.87
N GLN A 28 -13.14 -0.45 -27.49
CA GLN A 28 -13.85 -1.56 -26.86
C GLN A 28 -12.82 -2.55 -26.28
N ILE A 29 -12.90 -2.78 -24.96
CA ILE A 29 -12.13 -3.84 -24.30
C ILE A 29 -12.67 -5.17 -24.83
N ARG A 30 -11.87 -5.88 -25.62
CA ARG A 30 -12.19 -7.27 -26.01
C ARG A 30 -11.69 -8.18 -24.90
N PHE A 31 -12.60 -8.76 -24.14
CA PHE A 31 -12.31 -9.89 -23.26
C PHE A 31 -11.96 -11.10 -24.13
N SER A 32 -10.71 -11.56 -24.08
CA SER A 32 -10.30 -12.80 -24.72
C SER A 32 -10.21 -13.91 -23.68
N ASN A 33 -11.15 -14.84 -23.71
CA ASN A 33 -11.10 -16.08 -22.95
C ASN A 33 -10.12 -17.03 -23.66
N ARG A 34 -8.81 -16.87 -23.42
CA ARG A 34 -7.82 -17.80 -23.97
C ARG A 34 -6.64 -17.97 -23.04
N TRP A 35 -6.85 -18.63 -21.90
CA TRP A 35 -5.78 -19.34 -21.20
C TRP A 35 -6.36 -20.62 -20.61
N GLY A 36 -5.89 -21.77 -21.13
CA GLY A 36 -6.23 -23.09 -20.62
C GLY A 36 -5.41 -23.43 -19.38
N ASN A 37 -5.92 -24.38 -18.59
CA ASN A 37 -5.27 -24.95 -17.41
C ASN A 37 -3.78 -25.23 -17.66
N ALA A 38 -2.93 -24.41 -17.06
CA ALA A 38 -1.53 -24.72 -16.87
C ALA A 38 -1.32 -25.02 -15.38
N ASN A 39 -1.23 -26.31 -15.05
CA ASN A 39 -0.59 -26.74 -13.81
C ASN A 39 0.87 -26.27 -13.88
N ALA A 40 1.20 -25.23 -13.12
CA ALA A 40 2.58 -24.81 -12.94
C ALA A 40 3.10 -25.44 -11.65
N ASP A 41 4.06 -26.35 -11.79
CA ASP A 41 4.86 -26.86 -10.68
C ASP A 41 5.55 -25.68 -9.97
N LEU A 42 4.99 -25.28 -8.83
CA LEU A 42 5.53 -24.27 -7.92
C LEU A 42 6.75 -24.83 -7.19
N LEU A 43 7.90 -24.82 -7.85
CA LEU A 43 9.18 -25.16 -7.21
C LEU A 43 9.60 -24.06 -6.23
N SER A 44 9.29 -24.32 -4.96
CA SER A 44 10.04 -23.99 -3.74
C SER A 44 10.63 -22.57 -3.61
N LEU A 45 9.80 -21.67 -3.07
CA LEU A 45 10.23 -20.65 -2.10
C LEU A 45 9.53 -20.86 -0.74
N SER A 46 9.09 -22.09 -0.47
CA SER A 46 8.29 -22.51 0.68
C SER A 46 9.10 -22.72 1.98
N LEU A 47 10.13 -21.91 2.23
CA LEU A 47 11.02 -22.14 3.38
C LEU A 47 11.13 -21.00 4.38
N LEU A 48 10.27 -19.99 4.33
CA LEU A 48 10.22 -18.97 5.40
C LEU A 48 8.77 -18.67 5.83
N ASP A 49 8.50 -19.19 7.03
CA ASP A 49 7.46 -18.89 8.00
C ASP A 49 5.99 -19.29 7.72
N GLN A 50 5.65 -20.46 8.27
CA GLN A 50 4.29 -20.99 8.47
C GLN A 50 3.45 -20.18 9.49
N ARG A 51 3.76 -18.91 9.77
CA ARG A 51 3.09 -18.14 10.85
C ARG A 51 1.78 -17.47 10.47
N CYS A 52 1.40 -17.41 9.20
CA CYS A 52 0.09 -16.89 8.81
C CYS A 52 -0.61 -17.86 7.85
N ARG A 53 -1.26 -18.90 8.40
CA ARG A 53 -2.48 -19.37 7.75
C ARG A 53 -3.52 -18.29 8.01
N ARG A 54 -3.75 -17.40 7.05
CA ARG A 54 -4.97 -16.59 7.01
C ARG A 54 -6.13 -17.53 6.76
N ASP A 55 -6.65 -18.15 7.80
CA ASP A 55 -8.03 -18.60 7.76
C ASP A 55 -8.89 -17.32 7.75
N GLN A 56 -9.62 -17.13 6.65
CA GLN A 56 -10.80 -16.25 6.50
C GLN A 56 -10.59 -14.88 5.85
N ILE A 57 -10.91 -14.87 4.55
CA ILE A 57 -11.84 -13.89 3.99
C ILE A 57 -13.23 -14.22 4.56
N ARG A 58 -13.58 -13.67 5.72
CA ARG A 58 -14.99 -13.58 6.13
C ARG A 58 -15.61 -12.46 5.32
N CYS A 59 -16.12 -12.78 4.14
CA CYS A 59 -17.18 -11.97 3.56
C CYS A 59 -18.38 -12.04 4.51
N CYS A 60 -18.65 -10.94 5.22
CA CYS A 60 -19.86 -10.78 6.02
C CYS A 60 -21.09 -11.05 5.16
N GLY A 61 -21.96 -11.93 5.66
CA GLY A 61 -23.04 -12.53 4.90
C GLY A 61 -24.17 -11.57 4.54
N MET A 62 -24.74 -11.77 3.35
CA MET A 62 -26.14 -11.44 3.11
C MET A 62 -27.00 -12.64 3.47
N ALA A 63 -27.84 -12.45 4.49
CA ALA A 63 -29.00 -13.30 4.71
C ALA A 63 -30.01 -13.08 3.57
N GLY A 64 -30.30 -14.13 2.82
CA GLY A 64 -31.35 -14.16 1.80
C GLY A 64 -31.62 -15.59 1.39
N GLY A 65 -32.73 -16.16 1.86
CA GLY A 65 -33.06 -17.57 1.73
C GLY A 65 -33.42 -18.01 0.30
N GLY A 66 -33.21 -19.31 0.06
CA GLY A 66 -34.09 -20.19 -0.71
C GLY A 66 -34.32 -19.92 -2.19
N GLY A 67 -33.81 -20.82 -3.04
CA GLY A 67 -34.61 -21.38 -4.13
C GLY A 67 -34.16 -21.08 -5.55
N GLY A 68 -33.98 -22.15 -6.33
CA GLY A 68 -34.38 -22.20 -7.74
C GLY A 68 -33.36 -21.71 -8.76
N GLY A 69 -32.90 -22.62 -9.61
CA GLY A 69 -31.93 -22.33 -10.66
C GLY A 69 -32.45 -21.45 -11.80
N GLY A 70 -31.49 -20.97 -12.60
CA GLY A 70 -31.72 -20.52 -13.97
C GLY A 70 -31.28 -19.08 -14.24
N GLY A 71 -30.07 -18.92 -14.80
CA GLY A 71 -29.63 -17.69 -15.46
C GLY A 71 -28.53 -16.90 -14.73
N GLY A 72 -27.40 -17.54 -14.44
CA GLY A 72 -26.24 -16.83 -13.88
C GLY A 72 -25.63 -15.90 -14.91
N GLY A 73 -25.91 -14.60 -14.82
CA GLY A 73 -25.01 -13.60 -15.41
C GLY A 73 -23.71 -13.61 -14.62
N ASP A 74 -22.56 -13.54 -15.32
CA ASP A 74 -21.25 -13.53 -14.68
C ASP A 74 -21.17 -12.37 -13.67
N HIS A 75 -21.15 -12.72 -12.39
CA HIS A 75 -20.90 -11.79 -11.30
C HIS A 75 -19.37 -11.68 -11.13
N HIS A 76 -18.83 -10.48 -11.28
CA HIS A 76 -17.39 -10.25 -11.27
C HIS A 76 -16.90 -9.87 -9.87
N HIS A 77 -15.74 -10.39 -9.49
CA HIS A 77 -15.08 -10.06 -8.23
C HIS A 77 -13.79 -9.32 -8.53
N VAL A 78 -13.60 -8.16 -7.91
CA VAL A 78 -12.43 -7.29 -8.12
C VAL A 78 -11.70 -7.08 -6.79
N GLY A 79 -10.42 -7.44 -6.74
CA GLY A 79 -9.52 -7.07 -5.65
C GLY A 79 -8.74 -5.81 -6.03
N VAL A 80 -8.79 -4.77 -5.20
CA VAL A 80 -8.04 -3.53 -5.41
C VAL A 80 -6.95 -3.40 -4.36
N TRP A 81 -5.69 -3.42 -4.81
CA TRP A 81 -4.53 -3.07 -4.00
C TRP A 81 -4.26 -1.57 -4.17
N TRP A 82 -4.47 -0.79 -3.13
CA TRP A 82 -4.17 0.64 -3.13
C TRP A 82 -2.98 0.94 -2.22
N ASP A 83 -1.84 1.24 -2.82
CA ASP A 83 -0.61 1.61 -2.11
C ASP A 83 -0.65 3.07 -1.65
N LEU A 84 -0.96 3.29 -0.37
CA LEU A 84 -1.01 4.61 0.25
C LEU A 84 0.36 5.30 0.31
N ASN A 85 1.46 4.54 0.28
CA ASN A 85 2.79 5.14 0.38
C ASN A 85 3.21 5.84 -0.91
N THR A 86 2.74 5.38 -2.07
CA THR A 86 3.09 5.95 -3.39
C THR A 86 1.94 6.65 -4.09
N CYS A 87 0.70 6.29 -3.78
CA CYS A 87 -0.52 6.92 -4.30
C CYS A 87 -1.38 7.42 -3.13
N PRO A 88 -0.94 8.43 -2.35
CA PRO A 88 -1.78 9.00 -1.30
C PRO A 88 -3.05 9.65 -1.88
N VAL A 89 -4.02 9.94 -1.01
CA VAL A 89 -5.20 10.73 -1.39
C VAL A 89 -4.72 12.09 -1.92
N PRO A 90 -5.09 12.50 -3.15
CA PRO A 90 -4.68 13.79 -3.69
C PRO A 90 -5.21 14.96 -2.86
N ALA A 91 -4.47 16.07 -2.87
CA ALA A 91 -4.85 17.27 -2.12
C ALA A 91 -6.24 17.78 -2.55
N GLY A 92 -7.09 18.11 -1.57
CA GLY A 92 -8.44 18.60 -1.79
C GLY A 92 -9.49 17.51 -2.09
N VAL A 93 -9.10 16.23 -2.12
CA VAL A 93 -10.04 15.11 -2.22
C VAL A 93 -10.42 14.63 -0.83
N ASP A 94 -11.72 14.51 -0.56
CA ASP A 94 -12.22 13.84 0.65
C ASP A 94 -11.87 12.34 0.58
N PRO A 95 -11.14 11.77 1.57
CA PRO A 95 -10.78 10.35 1.56
C PRO A 95 -11.99 9.42 1.48
N ARG A 96 -13.16 9.84 2.00
CA ARG A 96 -14.41 9.06 1.94
C ARG A 96 -14.95 8.90 0.53
N CYS A 97 -14.54 9.77 -0.40
CA CYS A 97 -14.93 9.69 -1.81
C CYS A 97 -14.07 8.71 -2.62
N VAL A 98 -12.97 8.18 -2.07
CA VAL A 98 -12.06 7.31 -2.82
C VAL A 98 -12.73 6.00 -3.25
N ARG A 99 -13.40 5.30 -2.34
CA ARG A 99 -14.14 4.07 -2.65
C ARG A 99 -15.17 4.28 -3.77
N PRO A 100 -16.15 5.20 -3.64
CA PRO A 100 -17.17 5.34 -4.66
C PRO A 100 -16.61 5.81 -6.00
N CYS A 101 -15.50 6.57 -6.03
CA CYS A 101 -14.82 6.91 -7.28
C CYS A 101 -14.21 5.67 -7.97
N ILE A 102 -13.54 4.79 -7.21
CA ILE A 102 -12.97 3.54 -7.73
C ILE A 102 -14.09 2.61 -8.22
N GLU A 103 -15.15 2.46 -7.43
CA GLU A 103 -16.31 1.64 -7.79
C GLU A 103 -16.96 2.15 -9.08
N SER A 104 -17.24 3.46 -9.16
CA SER A 104 -17.80 4.10 -10.37
C SER A 104 -16.90 3.89 -11.61
N ALA A 105 -15.57 3.99 -11.46
CA ALA A 105 -14.64 3.74 -12.55
C ALA A 105 -14.68 2.28 -13.04
N LEU A 106 -14.75 1.31 -12.12
CA LEU A 106 -14.83 -0.12 -12.42
C LEU A 106 -16.20 -0.50 -12.99
N GLU A 107 -17.31 0.03 -12.46
CA GLU A 107 -18.65 -0.19 -13.00
C GLU A 107 -18.77 0.28 -14.44
N LYS A 108 -18.24 1.47 -14.75
CA LYS A 108 -18.17 2.00 -16.13
C LYS A 108 -17.37 1.09 -17.06
N LEU A 109 -16.35 0.40 -16.53
CA LEU A 109 -15.57 -0.57 -17.28
C LEU A 109 -16.33 -1.84 -17.62
N PHE A 110 -17.06 -2.40 -16.65
CA PHE A 110 -17.84 -3.63 -16.84
C PHE A 110 -19.18 -3.38 -17.53
N GLY A 111 -19.62 -2.12 -17.61
CA GLY A 111 -20.84 -1.71 -18.30
C GLY A 111 -22.14 -2.09 -17.57
N ARG A 112 -22.06 -2.53 -16.30
CA ARG A 112 -23.22 -2.88 -15.49
C ARG A 112 -22.93 -2.75 -13.99
N ARG A 113 -23.67 -1.88 -13.31
CA ARG A 113 -23.50 -1.53 -11.87
C ARG A 113 -23.76 -2.70 -10.91
N SER A 114 -24.71 -3.59 -11.21
CA SER A 114 -25.22 -4.60 -10.27
C SER A 114 -24.58 -5.99 -10.39
N ALA A 115 -23.42 -6.11 -11.05
CA ALA A 115 -22.80 -7.39 -11.37
C ALA A 115 -21.34 -7.50 -10.91
N VAL A 116 -20.91 -6.64 -9.97
CA VAL A 116 -19.52 -6.59 -9.52
C VAL A 116 -19.45 -6.43 -8.01
N SER A 117 -18.71 -7.31 -7.33
CA SER A 117 -18.23 -7.08 -5.96
C SER A 117 -16.79 -6.55 -6.00
N ILE A 118 -16.55 -5.45 -5.30
CA ILE A 118 -15.26 -4.74 -5.29
C ILE A 118 -14.75 -4.69 -3.85
N TYR A 119 -13.56 -5.25 -3.63
CA TYR A 119 -12.89 -5.25 -2.33
C TYR A 119 -11.64 -4.37 -2.43
N ILE A 120 -11.63 -3.27 -1.68
CA ILE A 120 -10.55 -2.30 -1.72
C ILE A 120 -9.70 -2.39 -0.46
N TYR A 121 -8.40 -2.59 -0.65
CA TYR A 121 -7.42 -2.62 0.41
C TYR A 121 -6.51 -1.40 0.30
N ALA A 122 -6.57 -0.51 1.28
CA ALA A 122 -5.63 0.59 1.44
C ALA A 122 -4.42 0.11 2.23
N ILE A 123 -3.27 0.01 1.58
CA ILE A 123 -2.12 -0.75 2.04
C ILE A 123 -0.91 0.15 2.18
N GLY A 124 -0.12 -0.06 3.24
CA GLY A 124 1.21 0.52 3.35
C GLY A 124 1.81 0.47 4.74
N ASN A 125 2.85 1.27 4.96
CA ASN A 125 3.25 1.66 6.30
C ASN A 125 2.34 2.77 6.83
N LEU A 126 1.50 2.38 7.78
CA LEU A 126 0.43 3.22 8.32
C LEU A 126 0.81 3.85 9.67
N GLU A 127 2.01 3.54 10.20
CA GLU A 127 2.51 4.10 11.47
C GLU A 127 2.62 5.64 11.43
N PHE A 128 2.81 6.20 10.24
CA PHE A 128 3.03 7.63 10.02
C PHE A 128 1.89 8.32 9.25
N ILE A 129 0.78 7.62 9.01
CA ILE A 129 -0.40 8.20 8.39
C ILE A 129 -1.27 8.81 9.48
N SER A 130 -1.85 10.00 9.23
CA SER A 130 -2.68 10.69 10.21
C SER A 130 -3.92 9.87 10.59
N THR A 131 -4.27 9.89 11.88
CA THR A 131 -5.46 9.22 12.44
C THR A 131 -6.72 9.53 11.63
N ASP A 132 -6.99 10.83 11.42
CA ASP A 132 -8.21 11.28 10.71
C ASP A 132 -8.29 10.71 9.28
N LEU A 133 -7.16 10.61 8.59
CA LEU A 133 -7.10 10.02 7.25
C LEU A 133 -7.43 8.53 7.27
N LEU A 134 -6.85 7.77 8.20
CA LEU A 134 -7.13 6.33 8.33
C LEU A 134 -8.60 6.07 8.71
N GLN A 135 -9.15 6.87 9.63
CA GLN A 135 -10.56 6.79 10.02
C GLN A 135 -11.50 7.14 8.84
N ASN A 136 -11.19 8.20 8.09
CA ASN A 136 -12.00 8.59 6.91
C ASN A 136 -11.93 7.54 5.79
N ILE A 137 -10.77 6.92 5.57
CA ILE A 137 -10.66 5.80 4.61
C ILE A 137 -11.46 4.60 5.13
N SER A 138 -11.26 4.21 6.39
CA SER A 138 -11.89 3.05 7.00
C SER A 138 -13.42 3.16 7.06
N SER A 139 -13.96 4.34 7.40
CA SER A 139 -15.40 4.59 7.45
C SER A 139 -16.11 4.51 6.09
N SER A 140 -15.37 4.66 4.98
CA SER A 140 -15.92 4.38 3.64
C SER A 140 -16.03 2.87 3.34
N GLY A 141 -15.62 2.00 4.26
CA GLY A 141 -15.58 0.55 4.12
C GLY A 141 -14.40 0.04 3.28
N ILE A 142 -13.37 0.87 3.08
CA ILE A 142 -12.07 0.41 2.56
C ILE A 142 -11.34 -0.33 3.67
N ILE A 143 -10.78 -1.50 3.35
CA ILE A 143 -10.02 -2.32 4.28
C ILE A 143 -8.64 -1.70 4.47
N VAL A 144 -8.37 -1.18 5.66
CA VAL A 144 -7.09 -0.51 5.96
C VAL A 144 -6.09 -1.56 6.43
N THR A 145 -5.00 -1.77 5.70
CA THR A 145 -4.04 -2.84 5.98
C THR A 145 -2.63 -2.30 6.18
N HIS A 146 -2.09 -2.49 7.38
CA HIS A 146 -0.69 -2.24 7.64
C HIS A 146 0.17 -3.40 7.11
N ALA A 147 0.79 -3.16 5.96
CA ALA A 147 1.68 -4.09 5.26
C ALA A 147 2.91 -3.31 4.73
N PRO A 148 3.95 -3.13 5.55
CA PRO A 148 5.10 -2.30 5.19
C PRO A 148 6.12 -3.02 4.29
N CYS A 149 5.98 -4.33 4.04
CA CYS A 149 6.92 -5.15 3.25
C CYS A 149 6.65 -5.13 1.74
N GLY A 150 5.78 -4.25 1.24
CA GLY A 150 5.61 -3.89 -0.17
C GLY A 150 5.46 -5.11 -1.08
N MET A 151 6.52 -5.44 -1.84
CA MET A 151 6.52 -6.55 -2.81
C MET A 151 6.20 -7.91 -2.18
N HIS A 152 6.69 -8.17 -0.96
CA HIS A 152 6.40 -9.45 -0.29
C HIS A 152 4.93 -9.53 0.07
N ASP A 153 4.38 -8.47 0.66
CA ASP A 153 2.96 -8.41 1.02
C ASP A 153 2.07 -8.53 -0.22
N LEU A 154 2.41 -7.87 -1.33
CA LEU A 154 1.67 -8.00 -2.58
C LEU A 154 1.68 -9.44 -3.11
N HIS A 155 2.81 -10.12 -3.03
CA HIS A 155 2.91 -11.50 -3.46
C HIS A 155 2.01 -12.43 -2.62
N ASP A 156 1.99 -12.24 -1.30
CA ASP A 156 1.13 -13.02 -0.40
C ASP A 156 -0.35 -12.76 -0.68
N PHE A 157 -0.74 -11.50 -0.93
CA PHE A 157 -2.09 -11.16 -1.37
C PHE A 157 -2.48 -11.80 -2.70
N LEU A 158 -1.58 -11.83 -3.69
CA LEU A 158 -1.86 -12.47 -4.97
C LEU A 158 -2.03 -13.98 -4.82
N ILE A 159 -1.27 -14.63 -3.94
CA ILE A 159 -1.47 -16.04 -3.58
C ILE A 159 -2.85 -16.22 -2.97
N ASP A 160 -3.20 -15.45 -1.95
CA ASP A 160 -4.48 -15.55 -1.24
C ASP A 160 -5.68 -15.30 -2.18
N TRP A 161 -5.56 -14.31 -3.07
CA TRP A 161 -6.57 -14.03 -4.09
C TRP A 161 -6.67 -15.11 -5.16
N SER A 162 -5.59 -15.83 -5.44
CA SER A 162 -5.59 -16.93 -6.40
C SER A 162 -5.98 -18.28 -5.78
N ALA A 163 -6.19 -18.31 -4.46
CA ALA A 163 -6.54 -19.53 -3.76
C ALA A 163 -7.88 -20.08 -4.26
N ASP A 164 -8.00 -21.41 -4.22
CA ASP A 164 -9.22 -22.10 -4.64
C ASP A 164 -10.46 -21.69 -3.82
N GLU A 165 -11.64 -21.99 -4.36
CA GLU A 165 -12.95 -21.66 -3.75
C GLU A 165 -13.13 -22.25 -2.34
N LEU A 166 -12.38 -23.29 -1.97
CA LEU A 166 -12.43 -23.88 -0.64
C LEU A 166 -11.78 -22.97 0.41
N LYS A 167 -10.79 -22.16 0.00
CA LYS A 167 -10.05 -21.21 0.86
C LYS A 167 -10.52 -19.77 0.69
N ASN A 168 -10.92 -19.41 -0.53
CA ASN A 168 -11.45 -18.11 -0.88
C ASN A 168 -12.75 -18.31 -1.64
N PRO A 169 -13.93 -18.25 -0.99
CA PRO A 169 -15.22 -18.54 -1.62
C PRO A 169 -15.55 -17.68 -2.85
N HIS A 170 -14.79 -16.60 -3.03
CA HIS A 170 -15.08 -15.51 -3.96
C HIS A 170 -13.77 -14.93 -4.54
N PRO A 171 -12.92 -15.74 -5.21
CA PRO A 171 -11.63 -15.27 -5.68
C PRO A 171 -11.81 -14.23 -6.78
N PRO A 172 -11.04 -13.14 -6.78
CA PRO A 172 -11.17 -12.12 -7.79
C PRO A 172 -10.77 -12.66 -9.17
N GLY A 173 -11.63 -12.45 -10.18
CA GLY A 173 -11.24 -12.63 -11.59
C GLY A 173 -10.45 -11.42 -12.13
N TYR A 174 -10.54 -10.30 -11.42
CA TYR A 174 -9.93 -9.03 -11.79
C TYR A 174 -9.16 -8.43 -10.62
N VAL A 175 -7.99 -7.86 -10.89
CA VAL A 175 -7.20 -7.15 -9.89
C VAL A 175 -6.89 -5.75 -10.39
N MET A 176 -6.97 -4.75 -9.52
CA MET A 176 -6.49 -3.40 -9.81
C MET A 176 -5.36 -3.02 -8.86
N ILE A 177 -4.22 -2.60 -9.41
CA ILE A 177 -3.08 -2.13 -8.62
C ILE A 177 -2.95 -0.62 -8.74
N ILE A 178 -3.02 0.09 -7.63
CA ILE A 178 -2.85 1.54 -7.57
C ILE A 178 -1.54 1.82 -6.85
N SER A 179 -0.45 2.06 -7.61
CA SER A 179 0.89 2.30 -7.04
C SER A 179 1.78 3.00 -8.05
N SER A 180 2.74 3.80 -7.57
CA SER A 180 3.84 4.33 -8.38
C SER A 180 5.14 3.54 -8.22
N ASP A 181 5.17 2.48 -7.39
CA ASP A 181 6.34 1.62 -7.24
C ASP A 181 6.42 0.63 -8.41
N TYR A 182 7.33 0.91 -9.35
CA TYR A 182 7.58 0.03 -10.51
C TYR A 182 7.92 -1.41 -10.11
N ARG A 183 8.44 -1.63 -8.90
CA ARG A 183 8.74 -2.97 -8.40
C ARG A 183 7.46 -3.73 -8.05
N LEU A 184 6.37 -3.07 -7.67
CA LEU A 184 5.07 -3.71 -7.50
C LEU A 184 4.41 -4.02 -8.86
N LEU A 185 4.63 -3.15 -9.84
CA LEU A 185 4.03 -3.23 -11.17
C LEU A 185 4.76 -4.14 -12.18
N TYR A 186 5.63 -5.04 -11.73
CA TYR A 186 6.35 -5.93 -12.65
C TYR A 186 5.41 -6.98 -13.29
N PRO A 187 5.24 -6.97 -14.63
CA PRO A 187 4.17 -7.74 -15.28
C PRO A 187 4.19 -9.25 -15.03
N LYS A 188 5.38 -9.86 -14.93
CA LYS A 188 5.51 -11.33 -14.77
C LYS A 188 4.86 -11.87 -13.52
N ARG A 189 4.65 -11.05 -12.47
CA ARG A 189 4.01 -11.49 -11.22
C ARG A 189 2.55 -11.83 -11.44
N PHE A 190 1.83 -11.01 -12.19
CA PHE A 190 0.40 -11.17 -12.39
C PHE A 190 0.07 -12.32 -13.36
N ARG A 191 0.95 -12.61 -14.32
CA ARG A 191 0.78 -13.74 -15.26
C ARG A 191 0.67 -15.08 -14.56
N LEU A 192 1.34 -15.24 -13.41
CA LEU A 192 1.36 -16.50 -12.67
C LEU A 192 0.00 -16.85 -12.05
N PHE A 193 -0.85 -15.84 -11.84
CA PHE A 193 -2.11 -15.99 -11.12
C PHE A 193 -3.35 -15.91 -12.02
N GLY A 194 -3.18 -15.59 -13.31
CA GLY A 194 -4.26 -15.61 -14.30
C GLY A 194 -5.30 -14.48 -14.17
N PHE A 195 -5.07 -13.47 -13.32
CA PHE A 195 -5.96 -12.33 -13.17
C PHE A 195 -5.97 -11.43 -14.41
N THR A 196 -7.14 -10.89 -14.77
CA THR A 196 -7.20 -9.71 -15.63
C THR A 196 -6.82 -8.49 -14.78
N THR A 197 -5.73 -7.81 -15.13
CA THR A 197 -5.15 -6.78 -14.26
C THR A 197 -5.39 -5.37 -14.81
N PHE A 198 -5.73 -4.43 -13.95
CA PHE A 198 -5.77 -2.99 -14.21
C PHE A 198 -4.71 -2.27 -13.37
N VAL A 199 -4.31 -1.08 -13.78
CA VAL A 199 -3.34 -0.28 -13.02
C VAL A 199 -3.73 1.19 -12.97
N ALA A 200 -3.50 1.83 -11.83
CA ALA A 200 -3.51 3.29 -11.71
C ALA A 200 -2.21 3.79 -11.08
N TYR A 201 -1.71 4.92 -11.56
CA TYR A 201 -0.51 5.56 -11.02
C TYR A 201 -0.59 7.09 -11.16
N PRO A 202 0.18 7.85 -10.35
CA PRO A 202 0.09 9.31 -10.32
C PRO A 202 0.54 9.96 -11.63
N LYS A 203 -0.04 11.13 -11.93
CA LYS A 203 0.30 11.91 -13.13
C LYS A 203 1.80 12.24 -13.16
N GLY A 204 2.41 12.08 -14.34
CA GLY A 204 3.81 12.46 -14.55
C GLY A 204 4.81 11.44 -14.01
N VAL A 205 4.35 10.38 -13.32
CA VAL A 205 5.15 9.18 -13.11
C VAL A 205 5.29 8.50 -14.46
N ARG A 206 6.42 8.73 -15.12
CA ARG A 206 6.84 7.82 -16.18
C ARG A 206 7.22 6.54 -15.44
N LEU A 207 6.57 5.40 -15.70
CA LEU A 207 6.96 4.06 -15.22
C LEU A 207 8.32 3.60 -15.80
N LEU A 208 9.28 4.53 -15.89
CA LEU A 208 10.58 4.39 -16.52
C LEU A 208 11.59 4.04 -15.45
N ALA A 209 11.49 2.84 -14.91
CA ALA A 209 12.71 2.22 -14.41
C ALA A 209 13.55 1.80 -15.62
N HIS A 210 14.51 2.67 -15.98
CA HIS A 210 15.64 2.43 -16.87
C HIS A 210 15.34 2.17 -18.37
N LEU A 211 15.58 3.20 -19.18
CA LEU A 211 15.29 3.32 -20.63
C LEU A 211 15.76 2.18 -21.55
N THR A 212 16.58 1.24 -21.08
CA THR A 212 17.14 0.12 -21.84
C THR A 212 16.42 -1.23 -21.65
N GLN A 213 15.62 -1.42 -20.60
CA GLN A 213 14.80 -2.64 -20.40
C GLN A 213 13.36 -2.51 -20.95
N LEU A 214 12.95 -1.29 -21.29
CA LEU A 214 11.55 -0.91 -21.50
C LEU A 214 10.88 -1.39 -22.78
N LYS A 215 11.60 -1.75 -23.84
CA LYS A 215 10.93 -2.25 -25.06
C LYS A 215 10.35 -3.65 -24.85
N PHE A 216 10.98 -4.47 -24.00
CA PHE A 216 10.48 -5.79 -23.66
C PHE A 216 9.42 -5.70 -22.56
N ILE A 217 9.71 -4.94 -21.51
CA ILE A 217 8.77 -4.73 -20.40
C ILE A 217 7.51 -4.00 -20.88
N GLY A 218 7.60 -3.04 -21.80
CA GLY A 218 6.43 -2.32 -22.31
C GLY A 218 5.42 -3.23 -23.02
N ARG A 219 5.89 -4.16 -23.86
CA ARG A 219 4.99 -5.17 -24.44
C ARG A 219 4.42 -6.11 -23.39
N GLU A 220 5.25 -6.55 -22.44
CA GLU A 220 4.76 -7.41 -21.36
C GLU A 220 3.75 -6.69 -20.46
N PHE A 221 3.90 -5.38 -20.30
CA PHE A 221 3.03 -4.50 -19.53
C PHE A 221 1.68 -4.35 -20.22
N ASP A 222 1.66 -4.02 -21.52
CA ASP A 222 0.43 -3.93 -22.32
C ASP A 222 -0.32 -5.28 -22.38
N GLU A 223 0.40 -6.41 -22.34
CA GLU A 223 -0.19 -7.75 -22.31
C GLU A 223 -0.82 -8.10 -20.95
N VAL A 224 -0.33 -7.52 -19.86
CA VAL A 224 -0.76 -7.86 -18.49
C VAL A 224 -1.81 -6.88 -17.97
N PHE A 225 -1.61 -5.59 -18.22
CA PHE A 225 -2.47 -4.53 -17.75
C PHE A 225 -3.48 -4.18 -18.84
N ALA A 226 -4.69 -4.74 -18.72
CA ALA A 226 -5.78 -4.55 -19.68
C ALA A 226 -6.22 -3.09 -19.80
N LYS A 227 -6.01 -2.29 -18.74
CA LYS A 227 -6.24 -0.85 -18.75
C LYS A 227 -5.40 -0.12 -17.72
N GLU A 228 -4.98 1.07 -18.11
CA GLU A 228 -4.28 2.03 -17.28
C GLU A 228 -5.17 3.23 -16.93
N PHE A 229 -4.95 3.79 -15.75
CA PHE A 229 -5.59 5.00 -15.26
C PHE A 229 -4.54 5.97 -14.70
N VAL A 230 -4.80 7.26 -14.83
CA VAL A 230 -4.10 8.27 -14.04
C VAL A 230 -4.85 8.42 -12.72
N TRP A 231 -4.15 8.27 -11.60
CA TRP A 231 -4.77 8.21 -10.27
C TRP A 231 -5.65 9.42 -9.96
N GLU A 232 -5.15 10.62 -10.21
CA GLU A 232 -5.87 11.86 -9.92
C GLU A 232 -7.11 12.02 -10.80
N THR A 233 -7.01 11.68 -12.09
CA THR A 233 -8.16 11.80 -12.99
C THR A 233 -9.17 10.68 -12.77
N LEU A 234 -8.74 9.49 -12.35
CA LEU A 234 -9.65 8.43 -11.92
C LEU A 234 -10.56 8.93 -10.80
N LEU A 235 -10.02 9.67 -9.83
CA LEU A 235 -10.84 10.27 -8.78
C LEU A 235 -11.70 11.41 -9.33
N SER A 236 -11.12 12.39 -10.02
CA SER A 236 -11.88 13.57 -10.47
C SER A 236 -12.99 13.26 -11.47
N ASP A 237 -12.76 12.33 -12.40
CA ASP A 237 -13.72 11.99 -13.46
C ASP A 237 -14.88 11.10 -12.95
N ASN A 238 -14.73 10.56 -11.74
CA ASN A 238 -15.71 9.69 -11.11
C ASN A 238 -16.30 10.26 -9.83
N LEU A 239 -15.93 11.49 -9.48
CA LEU A 239 -16.54 12.27 -8.42
C LEU A 239 -17.87 12.86 -8.93
N ASP A 240 -18.98 12.36 -8.43
CA ASP A 240 -20.33 12.85 -8.75
C ASP A 240 -20.81 13.84 -7.68
N GLU A 241 -21.59 14.86 -8.07
CA GLU A 241 -22.21 15.82 -7.14
C GLU A 241 -23.07 15.12 -6.09
N THR A 242 -23.70 14.00 -6.44
CA THR A 242 -24.46 13.18 -5.49
C THR A 242 -23.60 12.58 -4.39
N LEU A 243 -22.35 12.21 -4.69
CA LEU A 243 -21.36 11.72 -3.72
C LEU A 243 -20.83 12.83 -2.81
N LEU A 244 -20.86 14.09 -3.26
CA LEU A 244 -20.42 15.23 -2.46
C LEU A 244 -21.50 15.70 -1.47
N LEU A 245 -22.77 15.43 -1.77
CA LEU A 245 -23.92 15.86 -0.98
C LEU A 245 -24.44 14.78 -0.01
N SER A 246 -24.00 13.52 -0.17
CA SER A 246 -24.30 12.46 0.78
C SER A 246 -23.35 12.52 1.98
N ASP A 247 -23.85 13.03 3.11
CA ASP A 247 -23.24 12.83 4.45
C ASP A 247 -23.11 11.32 4.81
N ASN A 248 -23.70 10.44 3.98
CA ASN A 248 -23.79 8.99 4.11
C ASN A 248 -22.78 8.20 3.22
N ASN A 249 -21.65 8.76 2.80
CA ASN A 249 -20.57 7.94 2.17
C ASN A 249 -19.94 6.94 3.15
N THR A 250 -20.45 6.87 4.38
CA THR A 250 -20.19 5.81 5.33
C THR A 250 -20.78 4.50 4.82
N CYS A 251 -19.96 3.47 4.68
CA CYS A 251 -20.45 2.14 4.39
C CYS A 251 -21.10 1.55 5.65
N ASP A 252 -22.25 0.90 5.51
CA ASP A 252 -22.90 0.16 6.60
C ASP A 252 -22.11 -1.10 7.03
N GLU A 253 -21.11 -1.50 6.25
CA GLU A 253 -20.18 -2.57 6.61
C GLU A 253 -19.23 -2.10 7.71
N LYS A 254 -19.05 -2.95 8.73
CA LYS A 254 -18.11 -2.64 9.81
C LYS A 254 -16.70 -2.42 9.23
N PRO A 255 -16.02 -1.33 9.62
CA PRO A 255 -14.66 -1.08 9.17
C PRO A 255 -13.74 -2.23 9.57
N LEU A 256 -12.96 -2.75 8.62
CA LEU A 256 -11.97 -3.78 8.87
C LEU A 256 -10.57 -3.18 8.72
N CYS A 257 -9.77 -3.23 9.79
CA CYS A 257 -8.37 -2.87 9.77
C CYS A 257 -7.50 -4.10 10.05
N ILE A 258 -6.38 -4.26 9.34
CA ILE A 258 -5.55 -5.46 9.41
C ILE A 258 -4.10 -5.05 9.67
N CYS A 259 -3.43 -5.70 10.63
CA CYS A 259 -2.00 -5.61 10.81
C CYS A 259 -1.34 -6.91 10.35
N ASN A 260 -0.61 -6.87 9.23
CA ASN A 260 0.11 -8.07 8.73
C ASN A 260 1.34 -8.40 9.55
N ILE A 261 1.90 -7.41 10.27
CA ILE A 261 3.06 -7.63 11.14
C ILE A 261 2.68 -8.47 12.35
N CYS A 262 1.51 -8.18 12.94
CA CYS A 262 1.05 -8.86 14.14
C CYS A 262 -0.01 -9.95 13.87
N CYS A 263 -0.41 -10.13 12.61
CA CYS A 263 -1.45 -11.08 12.20
C CYS A 263 -2.78 -10.88 12.95
N TYR A 264 -3.21 -9.62 13.10
CA TYR A 264 -4.43 -9.28 13.84
C TYR A 264 -5.36 -8.39 13.02
N ASP A 265 -6.66 -8.62 13.16
CA ASP A 265 -7.75 -7.84 12.57
C ASP A 265 -8.50 -7.03 13.65
N TYR A 266 -8.91 -5.83 13.28
CA TYR A 266 -9.58 -4.89 14.16
C TYR A 266 -10.88 -4.46 13.50
N GLU A 267 -12.00 -4.64 14.19
CA GLU A 267 -13.32 -4.10 13.78
C GLU A 267 -13.46 -2.60 14.09
N VAL A 268 -12.53 -2.04 14.88
CA VAL A 268 -12.55 -0.63 15.32
C VAL A 268 -11.23 0.02 14.91
N CYS A 269 -11.31 1.03 14.04
CA CYS A 269 -10.12 1.72 13.51
C CYS A 269 -9.28 2.38 14.60
N ASP A 270 -9.90 2.89 15.67
CA ASP A 270 -9.17 3.51 16.79
C ASP A 270 -8.30 2.52 17.58
N GLU A 271 -8.79 1.29 17.75
CA GLU A 271 -8.03 0.21 18.38
C GLU A 271 -6.83 -0.18 17.51
N PHE A 272 -7.03 -0.27 16.20
CA PHE A 272 -5.95 -0.48 15.24
C PHE A 272 -4.90 0.63 15.28
N ILE A 273 -5.32 1.90 15.27
CA ILE A 273 -4.40 3.05 15.32
C ILE A 273 -3.64 3.08 16.66
N THR A 274 -4.30 2.70 17.76
CA THR A 274 -3.66 2.56 19.07
C THR A 274 -2.62 1.42 19.05
N HIS A 275 -2.97 0.29 18.42
CA HIS A 275 -2.08 -0.84 18.23
C HIS A 275 -0.81 -0.47 17.43
N LEU A 276 -0.94 0.26 16.31
CA LEU A 276 0.23 0.67 15.51
C LEU A 276 1.24 1.51 16.30
N LYS A 277 0.82 2.13 17.41
CA LYS A 277 1.66 2.97 18.28
C LYS A 277 2.25 2.20 19.47
N CYS A 278 1.75 0.98 19.76
CA CYS A 278 2.13 0.22 20.95
C CYS A 278 3.56 -0.36 20.84
N GLU A 279 4.11 -0.80 21.97
CA GLU A 279 5.46 -1.36 22.02
C GLU A 279 5.51 -2.79 21.47
N GLU A 280 4.44 -3.54 21.68
CA GLU A 280 4.29 -4.92 21.20
C GLU A 280 4.37 -4.98 19.67
N HIS A 281 3.69 -4.07 18.96
CA HIS A 281 3.78 -3.94 17.50
C HIS A 281 5.22 -3.67 17.05
N ARG A 282 5.90 -2.71 17.70
CA ARG A 282 7.31 -2.38 17.42
C ARG A 282 8.26 -3.55 17.67
N ASN A 283 7.98 -4.36 18.69
CA ASN A 283 8.79 -5.54 19.03
C ASN A 283 8.58 -6.66 18.00
N GLN A 284 7.33 -6.96 17.62
CA GLN A 284 7.02 -7.93 16.55
C GLN A 284 7.71 -7.54 15.24
N TRP A 285 7.67 -6.25 14.89
CA TRP A 285 8.38 -5.75 13.73
C TRP A 285 9.89 -5.94 13.84
N SER A 286 10.47 -5.68 15.02
CA SER A 286 11.89 -5.87 15.26
C SER A 286 12.31 -7.33 15.05
N GLU A 287 11.53 -8.32 15.50
CA GLU A 287 11.83 -9.74 15.27
C GLU A 287 11.89 -10.10 13.78
N ILE A 288 10.89 -9.67 13.00
CA ILE A 288 10.85 -9.90 11.54
C ILE A 288 12.07 -9.28 10.84
N VAL A 289 12.52 -8.13 11.34
CA VAL A 289 13.65 -7.38 10.78
C VAL A 289 15.00 -8.03 11.06
N HIS A 290 15.21 -8.59 12.25
CA HIS A 290 16.48 -9.24 12.60
C HIS A 290 16.78 -10.40 11.64
N ASP A 291 15.73 -11.11 11.20
CA ASP A 291 15.85 -12.21 10.24
C ASP A 291 16.13 -11.72 8.80
N ARG A 292 15.67 -10.51 8.44
CA ARG A 292 15.73 -9.98 7.07
C ARG A 292 16.96 -9.13 6.74
N LYS A 293 17.90 -8.91 7.68
CA LYS A 293 19.10 -8.04 7.53
C LYS A 293 18.78 -6.70 6.85
N LEU A 294 18.11 -5.79 7.57
CA LEU A 294 17.77 -4.48 7.00
C LEU A 294 18.99 -3.63 6.64
N LYS A 295 18.83 -2.86 5.57
CA LYS A 295 19.80 -1.85 5.12
C LYS A 295 19.59 -0.47 5.77
N TYR A 296 18.41 -0.19 6.33
CA TYR A 296 18.04 1.15 6.81
C TYR A 296 17.56 1.08 8.26
N PHE A 297 18.18 1.88 9.13
CA PHE A 297 17.95 1.82 10.57
C PHE A 297 18.22 3.18 11.20
N CYS A 298 17.35 3.60 12.11
CA CYS A 298 17.52 4.80 12.90
C CYS A 298 18.09 4.46 14.29
N GLN A 299 19.31 4.93 14.54
CA GLN A 299 20.01 4.71 15.82
C GLN A 299 19.43 5.50 16.99
N VAL A 300 18.74 6.62 16.72
CA VAL A 300 18.14 7.46 17.76
C VAL A 300 16.95 6.76 18.39
N CYS A 301 16.11 6.16 17.55
CA CYS A 301 14.86 5.55 18.00
C CYS A 301 14.94 4.02 18.10
N ASN A 302 16.08 3.42 17.73
CA ASN A 302 16.20 1.98 17.47
C ASN A 302 15.12 1.50 16.49
N TYR A 303 14.82 2.31 15.46
CA TYR A 303 13.72 2.06 14.53
C TYR A 303 14.23 1.38 13.25
N PRO A 304 13.76 0.16 12.94
CA PRO A 304 14.12 -0.50 11.71
C PRO A 304 13.22 -0.07 10.54
N ALA A 305 13.83 0.46 9.48
CA ALA A 305 13.11 0.97 8.32
C ALA A 305 13.24 0.04 7.10
N TYR A 306 12.14 -0.25 6.42
CA TYR A 306 12.16 -1.17 5.26
C TYR A 306 12.71 -0.55 3.96
N SER A 307 12.70 0.77 3.86
CA SER A 307 13.21 1.51 2.70
C SER A 307 13.76 2.86 3.15
N HIS A 308 14.57 3.47 2.29
CA HIS A 308 15.05 4.83 2.50
C HIS A 308 13.89 5.83 2.72
N TYR A 309 12.76 5.63 2.04
CA TYR A 309 11.59 6.51 2.17
C TYR A 309 10.96 6.44 3.56
N ASN A 310 10.84 5.27 4.18
CA ASN A 310 10.25 5.22 5.54
C ASN A 310 11.24 5.64 6.60
N LEU A 311 12.54 5.43 6.39
CA LEU A 311 13.52 6.01 7.29
C LEU A 311 13.41 7.54 7.25
N PHE A 312 13.21 8.11 6.06
CA PHE A 312 12.94 9.53 5.89
C PHE A 312 11.63 10.00 6.54
N LEU A 313 10.53 9.24 6.40
CA LEU A 313 9.27 9.55 7.10
C LEU A 313 9.43 9.46 8.63
N HIS A 314 10.07 8.40 9.12
CA HIS A 314 10.38 8.21 10.53
C HIS A 314 11.20 9.37 11.09
N ASN A 315 12.27 9.78 10.41
CA ASN A 315 13.14 10.88 10.84
C ASN A 315 12.44 12.24 10.88
N GLN A 316 11.33 12.41 10.15
CA GLN A 316 10.51 13.63 10.20
C GLN A 316 9.38 13.56 11.22
N SER A 317 9.15 12.39 11.84
CA SER A 317 8.07 12.24 12.81
C SER A 317 8.34 13.02 14.09
N GLU A 318 7.28 13.54 14.72
CA GLU A 318 7.39 14.19 16.02
C GLU A 318 7.99 13.27 17.09
N ALA A 319 7.67 11.97 17.04
CA ALA A 319 8.21 10.99 17.96
C ALA A 319 9.73 10.85 17.84
N HIS A 320 10.27 10.88 16.62
CA HIS A 320 11.71 10.91 16.39
C HIS A 320 12.34 12.19 16.92
N ASN A 321 11.76 13.34 16.58
CA ASN A 321 12.28 14.64 17.01
C ASN A 321 12.31 14.77 18.54
N ARG A 322 11.29 14.27 19.25
CA ARG A 322 11.27 14.24 20.73
C ARG A 322 12.43 13.40 21.29
N LYS A 323 12.60 12.16 20.81
CA LYS A 323 13.71 11.28 21.25
C LYS A 323 15.09 11.85 20.92
N LEU A 324 15.22 12.56 19.80
CA LEU A 324 16.47 13.21 19.42
C LEU A 324 16.86 14.29 20.43
N VAL A 325 15.90 15.15 20.82
CA VAL A 325 16.11 16.20 21.83
C VAL A 325 16.44 15.60 23.19
N GLU A 326 15.72 14.57 23.63
CA GLU A 326 16.00 13.85 24.89
C GLU A 326 17.42 13.30 24.91
N LYS A 327 17.86 12.66 23.82
CA LYS A 327 19.20 12.10 23.72
C LYS A 327 20.30 13.18 23.72
N GLN A 328 20.06 14.30 23.05
CA GLN A 328 20.98 15.44 23.05
C GLN A 328 21.11 16.05 24.46
N ALA A 329 20.01 16.21 25.19
CA ALA A 329 20.03 16.70 26.56
C ALA A 329 20.80 15.77 27.50
N GLN A 330 20.61 14.45 27.35
CA GLN A 330 21.34 13.43 28.12
C GLN A 330 22.86 13.50 27.83
N GLU A 331 23.25 13.65 26.56
CA GLU A 331 24.66 13.75 26.16
C GLU A 331 25.32 15.04 26.69
N GLU A 332 24.58 16.15 26.75
CA GLU A 332 25.05 17.41 27.35
C GLU A 332 25.23 17.30 28.87
N GLU A 333 24.30 16.65 29.57
CA GLU A 333 24.40 16.40 31.01
C GLU A 333 25.56 15.45 31.35
N ASP A 334 25.74 14.38 30.57
CA ASP A 334 26.89 13.47 30.65
C ASP A 334 28.22 14.19 30.38
N CYS A 335 28.26 15.13 29.43
CA CYS A 335 29.45 15.93 29.15
C CYS A 335 29.77 16.90 30.30
N GLN A 336 28.75 17.51 30.90
CA GLN A 336 28.90 18.43 32.03
C GLN A 336 29.32 17.70 33.31
N SER A 337 28.78 16.51 33.57
CA SER A 337 29.17 15.67 34.71
C SER A 337 30.63 15.21 34.61
N ARG A 338 31.10 14.80 33.40
CA ARG A 338 32.52 14.49 33.17
C ARG A 338 33.45 15.68 33.39
N LYS A 339 33.01 16.89 33.04
CA LYS A 339 33.78 18.14 33.27
C LYS A 339 33.86 18.55 34.75
N THR A 340 32.86 18.16 35.55
CA THR A 340 32.75 18.55 36.97
C THR A 340 33.30 17.49 37.93
N ASN A 341 33.51 16.26 37.48
CA ASN A 341 34.08 15.19 38.31
C ASN A 341 35.11 14.31 37.54
N PRO A 342 36.36 14.78 37.37
CA PRO A 342 37.38 14.10 36.57
C PRO A 342 37.89 12.76 37.14
N GLU A 343 37.50 12.37 38.36
CA GLU A 343 37.89 11.08 38.96
C GLU A 343 37.09 9.87 38.42
N LEU A 344 35.93 10.09 37.76
CA LEU A 344 35.13 9.01 37.17
C LEU A 344 35.75 8.40 35.89
N ASP A 345 36.50 9.18 35.12
CA ASP A 345 37.15 8.70 33.90
C ASP A 345 38.25 7.66 34.20
N LEU A 346 38.98 7.81 35.32
CA LEU A 346 39.97 6.83 35.76
C LEU A 346 39.35 5.51 36.24
N PHE A 347 38.10 5.52 36.69
CA PHE A 347 37.39 4.30 37.11
C PHE A 347 36.83 3.54 35.90
N TYR A 348 36.31 4.26 34.89
CA TYR A 348 35.81 3.66 33.65
C TYR A 348 36.93 3.11 32.74
N GLU A 349 38.06 3.82 32.62
CA GLU A 349 39.24 3.32 31.89
C GLU A 349 39.80 2.04 32.54
N ARG A 350 39.89 2.01 33.87
CA ARG A 350 40.41 0.84 34.63
C ARG A 350 39.52 -0.41 34.50
N ASN A 351 38.20 -0.25 34.38
CA ASN A 351 37.28 -1.38 34.19
C ASN A 351 37.28 -1.91 32.76
N LYS A 352 37.62 -1.07 31.77
CA LYS A 352 37.71 -1.46 30.36
C LYS A 352 38.96 -2.29 30.06
N GLU A 353 40.06 -2.04 30.77
CA GLU A 353 41.30 -2.85 30.68
C GLU A 353 41.21 -4.19 31.42
N GLN A 354 40.29 -4.35 32.38
CA GLN A 354 40.09 -5.62 33.11
C GLN A 354 39.11 -6.59 32.43
N SER A 355 38.48 -6.18 31.33
CA SER A 355 37.45 -6.95 30.62
C SER A 355 37.88 -7.47 29.24
N LEU A 356 39.18 -7.43 28.92
CA LEU A 356 39.77 -7.99 27.70
C LEU A 356 40.29 -9.42 27.90
#